data_AF-A0A6I1MLK0-F1
#
_entry.id   AF-A0A6I1MLK0-F1
#
_cell.length_a   1.000
_cell.length_b   1.000
_cell.length_c   1.000
_cell.angle_alpha   90.00
_cell.angle_beta   90.00
_cell.angle_gamma   90.00
#
_symmetry.space_group_name_H-M   'P 1'
#
loop_
_entity.id
_entity.type
_entity.pdbx_description
1 polymer ?
#
loop_
_entity_poly.entity_id
_entity_poly.type
_entity_poly.pdbx_seq_one_letter_code
_entity_poly.pdbx_strand_id
1 'polypeptide(L)'
;MNKNLEQKRNTTVAVGVNKLRKVRAPKIDKTAISPYDRYCDGYGMPGAYGNGYVSVLKVSVGTVEKTDDTLLDGIVSYDRAEINDAYVGQINMLTASSFCGVAGQVWGHDLATHDSIANNEIEPLFEMKQFDGTPLKVYDAQPLLEAGIELFGTEKNRRFTTAPGAHVICANKSTTSYRPKENRHLKEGEAYGVWSFIALSLSNDRDHCADLFIEDAGLWTKNDNPEDLKKFLEDHRKAVAWSVTECGRDSHVVFERTYVSFAYVIMKPGEIGNALTCGPYITLARDAVPCEGFSSLNRISLSEWLEEMKFQSLTGYNK
;
A
#
# COMPACT_ATOMS: atom_id res chain seq x y z
N MET A 1 22.98 -7.83 22.80
CA MET A 1 23.10 -7.97 21.33
C MET A 1 23.56 -9.39 21.01
N ASN A 2 22.75 -10.13 20.27
CA ASN A 2 23.05 -11.53 19.95
C ASN A 2 24.07 -11.58 18.79
N LYS A 3 25.34 -11.90 19.08
CA LYS A 3 26.44 -11.90 18.07
C LYS A 3 26.11 -12.75 16.82
N ASN A 4 25.28 -13.79 16.97
CA ASN A 4 24.83 -14.65 15.86
C ASN A 4 23.86 -13.97 14.88
N LEU A 5 23.10 -12.95 15.29
CA LEU A 5 22.21 -12.20 14.40
C LEU A 5 23.00 -11.19 13.55
N GLU A 6 24.00 -10.52 14.14
CA GLU A 6 24.86 -9.59 13.40
C GLU A 6 25.72 -10.29 12.33
N GLN A 7 26.20 -11.52 12.59
CA GLN A 7 26.95 -12.28 11.59
C GLN A 7 26.09 -12.71 10.39
N LYS A 8 24.81 -13.03 10.61
CA LYS A 8 23.88 -13.45 9.53
C LYS A 8 23.45 -12.31 8.61
N ARG A 9 23.45 -11.06 9.09
CA ARG A 9 23.01 -9.88 8.34
C ARG A 9 24.10 -9.25 7.47
N ASN A 10 25.37 -9.62 7.64
CA ASN A 10 26.46 -9.03 6.86
C ASN A 10 26.55 -9.68 5.48
N THR A 11 26.54 -8.88 4.42
CA THR A 11 26.70 -9.35 3.05
C THR A 11 28.14 -9.21 2.58
N THR A 12 28.46 -9.84 1.45
CA THR A 12 29.77 -9.72 0.81
C THR A 12 29.59 -9.14 -0.58
N VAL A 13 30.21 -7.99 -0.83
CA VAL A 13 30.12 -7.29 -2.13
C VAL A 13 31.46 -7.35 -2.84
N ALA A 14 31.46 -7.62 -4.15
CA ALA A 14 32.66 -7.60 -4.96
C ALA A 14 33.14 -6.16 -5.17
N VAL A 15 34.41 -5.88 -4.84
CA VAL A 15 35.05 -4.56 -4.97
C VAL A 15 36.28 -4.59 -5.89
N GLY A 16 36.46 -5.70 -6.61
CA GLY A 16 37.54 -5.91 -7.57
C GLY A 16 37.76 -7.39 -7.85
N VAL A 17 38.62 -7.70 -8.84
CA VAL A 17 39.00 -9.09 -9.15
C VAL A 17 39.56 -9.75 -7.89
N ASN A 18 38.89 -10.80 -7.43
CA ASN A 18 39.21 -11.54 -6.19
C ASN A 18 39.22 -10.69 -4.91
N LYS A 19 38.55 -9.52 -4.91
CA LYS A 19 38.38 -8.68 -3.72
C LYS A 19 36.92 -8.63 -3.31
N LEU A 20 36.65 -9.22 -2.16
CA LEU A 20 35.35 -9.24 -1.52
C LEU A 20 35.40 -8.39 -0.26
N ARG A 21 34.43 -7.47 -0.10
CA ARG A 21 34.29 -6.66 1.12
C ARG A 21 33.08 -7.17 1.89
N LYS A 22 33.29 -7.55 3.16
CA LYS A 22 32.19 -7.74 4.11
C LYS A 22 31.58 -6.37 4.42
N VAL A 23 30.31 -6.20 4.09
CA VAL A 23 29.55 -5.00 4.43
C VAL A 23 28.71 -5.33 5.66
N ARG A 24 28.81 -4.48 6.68
CA ARG A 24 27.98 -4.62 7.88
C ARG A 24 26.57 -4.16 7.53
N ALA A 25 25.56 -4.93 7.92
CA ALA A 25 24.19 -4.46 7.80
C ALA A 25 24.05 -3.10 8.51
N PRO A 26 23.41 -2.12 7.86
CA PRO A 26 23.29 -0.78 8.42
C PRO A 26 22.42 -0.84 9.69
N LYS A 27 22.91 -0.27 10.79
CA LYS A 27 22.13 -0.14 12.03
C LYS A 27 21.19 1.06 11.88
N ILE A 28 20.04 0.82 11.24
CA ILE A 28 19.04 1.85 10.96
C ILE A 28 18.01 1.83 12.07
N ASP A 29 17.76 2.99 12.66
CA ASP A 29 16.63 3.16 13.56
C ASP A 29 15.34 3.26 12.74
N LYS A 30 14.56 2.17 12.75
CA LYS A 30 13.27 2.08 12.06
C LYS A 30 12.10 2.64 12.89
N THR A 31 12.37 3.17 14.09
CA THR A 31 11.33 3.79 14.92
C THR A 31 10.68 4.94 14.15
N ALA A 32 9.34 4.94 14.12
CA ALA A 32 8.54 5.87 13.33
C ALA A 32 7.35 6.37 14.16
N ILE A 33 7.59 7.34 15.03
CA ILE A 33 6.55 7.89 15.91
C ILE A 33 6.35 9.38 15.62
N SER A 34 5.12 9.76 15.34
CA SER A 34 4.64 11.12 15.10
C SER A 34 4.80 12.02 16.34
N PRO A 35 4.96 13.34 16.16
CA PRO A 35 4.89 14.29 17.28
C PRO A 35 3.49 14.35 17.92
N TYR A 36 2.43 13.87 17.24
CA TYR A 36 1.05 13.96 17.70
C TYR A 36 0.56 12.69 18.40
N ASP A 37 -0.28 12.87 19.42
CA ASP A 37 -0.86 11.75 20.17
C ASP A 37 -1.85 10.95 19.32
N ARG A 38 -2.73 11.65 18.58
CA ARG A 38 -3.87 11.06 17.87
C ARG A 38 -3.73 10.97 16.35
N TYR A 39 -2.69 11.59 15.78
CA TYR A 39 -2.52 11.67 14.34
C TYR A 39 -1.19 11.05 13.91
N CYS A 40 -1.27 10.21 12.89
CA CYS A 40 -0.10 9.91 12.09
C CYS A 40 0.34 11.18 11.35
N ASP A 41 1.59 11.24 10.91
CA ASP A 41 2.09 12.36 10.10
C ASP A 41 2.96 11.83 8.96
N GLY A 42 3.19 12.65 7.93
CA GLY A 42 4.03 12.29 6.80
C GLY A 42 5.48 12.04 7.20
N TYR A 43 6.14 11.07 6.56
CA TYR A 43 7.57 10.86 6.74
C TYR A 43 8.39 12.09 6.31
N GLY A 44 9.42 12.42 7.08
CA GLY A 44 10.29 13.58 6.83
C GLY A 44 9.79 14.88 7.46
N MET A 45 8.62 14.87 8.11
CA MET A 45 8.12 16.03 8.86
C MET A 45 8.88 16.19 10.20
N PRO A 46 9.14 17.44 10.65
CA PRO A 46 9.92 17.71 11.85
C PRO A 46 9.15 17.27 13.11
N GLY A 47 9.90 16.77 14.10
CA GLY A 47 9.36 16.41 15.42
C GLY A 47 9.00 14.93 15.59
N ALA A 48 9.10 14.12 14.53
CA ALA A 48 9.01 12.67 14.65
C ALA A 48 10.15 12.11 15.50
N TYR A 49 9.86 11.05 16.27
CA TYR A 49 10.84 10.29 17.03
C TYR A 49 11.27 9.05 16.23
N GLY A 50 12.58 8.94 16.03
CA GLY A 50 13.22 7.92 15.19
C GLY A 50 13.45 8.39 13.75
N ASN A 51 14.04 7.52 12.93
CA ASN A 51 14.38 7.82 11.52
C ASN A 51 13.57 7.01 10.50
N GLY A 52 12.68 6.13 10.99
CA GLY A 52 11.92 5.22 10.15
C GLY A 52 10.60 5.80 9.65
N TYR A 53 9.90 4.99 8.88
CA TYR A 53 8.52 5.25 8.45
C TYR A 53 7.75 3.94 8.32
N VAL A 54 6.42 4.06 8.34
CA VAL A 54 5.49 2.97 8.11
C VAL A 54 4.78 3.21 6.79
N SER A 55 4.85 2.25 5.89
CA SER A 55 4.06 2.21 4.65
C SER A 55 2.74 1.50 4.92
N VAL A 56 1.64 2.07 4.45
CA VAL A 56 0.29 1.50 4.58
C VAL A 56 -0.30 1.33 3.18
N LEU A 57 -0.98 0.23 2.88
CA LEU A 57 -1.58 0.03 1.56
C LEU A 57 -3.00 0.58 1.51
N LYS A 58 -3.32 1.29 0.43
CA LYS A 58 -4.69 1.68 0.11
C LYS A 58 -4.95 1.56 -1.39
N VAL A 59 -6.10 0.99 -1.73
CA VAL A 59 -6.67 1.01 -3.07
C VAL A 59 -8.17 1.25 -2.91
N SER A 60 -8.72 2.21 -3.64
CA SER A 60 -10.12 2.60 -3.49
C SER A 60 -10.66 3.27 -4.75
N VAL A 61 -11.98 3.47 -4.78
CA VAL A 61 -12.71 4.12 -5.86
C VAL A 61 -13.74 5.09 -5.28
N GLY A 62 -14.00 6.17 -6.01
CA GLY A 62 -15.03 7.15 -5.68
C GLY A 62 -15.87 7.48 -6.91
N THR A 63 -17.17 7.70 -6.75
CA THR A 63 -18.04 8.19 -7.83
C THR A 63 -18.80 9.43 -7.38
N VAL A 64 -19.15 10.30 -8.33
CA VAL A 64 -20.00 11.49 -8.16
C VAL A 64 -20.96 11.61 -9.32
N GLU A 65 -22.14 12.20 -9.09
CA GLU A 65 -22.99 12.61 -10.21
C GLU A 65 -22.34 13.76 -10.95
N LYS A 66 -22.36 13.70 -12.29
CA LYS A 66 -21.81 14.76 -13.14
C LYS A 66 -22.64 16.04 -13.02
N THR A 67 -21.96 17.15 -12.76
CA THR A 67 -22.48 18.50 -12.87
C THR A 67 -22.00 19.18 -14.16
N ASP A 68 -22.36 20.46 -14.34
CA ASP A 68 -21.89 21.26 -15.47
C ASP A 68 -20.39 21.60 -15.39
N ASP A 69 -19.75 21.34 -14.24
CA ASP A 69 -18.32 21.58 -14.01
C ASP A 69 -17.54 20.26 -13.93
N THR A 70 -16.94 19.87 -15.07
CA THR A 70 -16.08 18.67 -15.16
C THR A 70 -14.87 18.71 -14.25
N LEU A 71 -14.33 19.91 -13.94
CA LEU A 71 -13.18 20.05 -13.07
C LEU A 71 -13.58 19.79 -11.62
N LEU A 72 -14.68 20.40 -11.17
CA LEU A 72 -15.25 20.15 -9.85
C LEU A 72 -15.55 18.67 -9.64
N ASP A 73 -16.21 18.03 -10.60
CA ASP A 73 -16.59 16.63 -10.47
C ASP A 73 -15.36 15.70 -10.41
N GLY A 74 -14.32 16.00 -11.18
CA GLY A 74 -13.04 15.30 -11.13
C GLY A 74 -12.37 15.42 -9.76
N ILE A 75 -12.34 16.62 -9.20
CA ILE A 75 -11.77 16.89 -7.86
C ILE A 75 -12.58 16.15 -6.79
N VAL A 76 -13.92 16.27 -6.80
CA VAL A 76 -14.76 15.67 -5.76
C VAL A 76 -14.74 14.13 -5.84
N SER A 77 -14.65 13.54 -7.02
CA SER A 77 -14.53 12.08 -7.16
C SER A 77 -13.18 11.57 -6.65
N TYR A 78 -12.10 12.32 -6.87
CA TYR A 78 -10.79 12.04 -6.29
C TYR A 78 -10.83 12.10 -4.75
N ASP A 79 -11.36 13.18 -4.17
CA ASP A 79 -11.50 13.33 -2.71
C ASP A 79 -12.35 12.20 -2.10
N ARG A 80 -13.38 11.73 -2.81
CA ARG A 80 -14.18 10.57 -2.39
C ARG A 80 -13.34 9.29 -2.34
N ALA A 81 -12.47 9.06 -3.32
CA ALA A 81 -11.58 7.91 -3.30
C ALA A 81 -10.58 7.97 -2.12
N GLU A 82 -10.14 9.17 -1.71
CA GLU A 82 -9.27 9.34 -0.54
C GLU A 82 -9.96 8.96 0.79
N ILE A 83 -11.24 9.30 0.95
CA ILE A 83 -11.97 9.06 2.21
C ILE A 83 -12.65 7.68 2.28
N ASN A 84 -12.85 7.01 1.15
CA ASN A 84 -13.44 5.67 1.10
C ASN A 84 -12.47 4.62 1.64
N ASP A 85 -12.97 3.58 2.30
CA ASP A 85 -12.17 2.55 2.96
C ASP A 85 -11.25 3.13 4.05
N ALA A 86 -9.93 2.91 3.94
CA ALA A 86 -8.95 3.52 4.82
C ALA A 86 -8.92 5.04 4.61
N TYR A 87 -9.20 5.80 5.66
CA TYR A 87 -9.31 7.26 5.59
C TYR A 87 -7.93 7.92 5.43
N VAL A 88 -7.65 8.42 4.21
CA VAL A 88 -6.43 9.21 3.91
C VAL A 88 -6.76 10.61 3.39
N GLY A 89 -8.00 11.05 3.52
CA GLY A 89 -8.42 12.36 3.02
C GLY A 89 -7.89 13.53 3.83
N GLN A 90 -8.02 14.73 3.25
CA GLN A 90 -7.58 16.01 3.82
C GLN A 90 -6.05 16.11 4.03
N ILE A 91 -5.26 15.46 3.19
CA ILE A 91 -3.80 15.60 3.17
C ILE A 91 -3.31 16.30 1.91
N ASN A 92 -2.07 16.78 1.97
CA ASN A 92 -1.31 17.16 0.78
C ASN A 92 -0.50 15.94 0.33
N MET A 93 -1.00 15.21 -0.66
CA MET A 93 -0.34 14.01 -1.20
C MET A 93 0.85 14.40 -2.10
N LEU A 94 2.05 13.91 -1.78
CA LEU A 94 3.28 14.14 -2.53
C LEU A 94 3.75 12.85 -3.21
N THR A 95 3.73 12.81 -4.54
CA THR A 95 4.07 11.58 -5.29
C THR A 95 5.55 11.22 -5.18
N ALA A 96 5.84 9.97 -4.83
CA ALA A 96 7.16 9.35 -4.81
C ALA A 96 7.32 8.26 -5.87
N SER A 97 8.55 7.81 -6.09
CA SER A 97 8.91 6.79 -7.09
C SER A 97 8.70 5.33 -6.64
N SER A 98 7.83 5.09 -5.64
CA SER A 98 7.31 3.75 -5.30
C SER A 98 8.27 2.72 -4.67
N PHE A 99 8.98 3.07 -3.58
CA PHE A 99 9.81 2.11 -2.82
C PHE A 99 9.57 2.17 -1.30
N CYS A 100 9.68 1.05 -0.60
CA CYS A 100 9.78 1.01 0.88
C CYS A 100 11.18 0.49 1.26
N GLY A 101 12.07 1.43 1.55
CA GLY A 101 13.49 1.19 1.76
C GLY A 101 13.86 0.64 3.14
N VAL A 102 15.16 0.60 3.40
CA VAL A 102 15.78 0.00 4.59
C VAL A 102 15.32 0.59 5.94
N ALA A 103 14.80 1.83 5.96
CA ALA A 103 14.22 2.48 7.14
C ALA A 103 12.70 2.26 7.27
N GLY A 104 12.06 1.72 6.24
CA GLY A 104 10.64 1.47 6.16
C GLY A 104 10.22 0.16 6.82
N GLN A 105 8.97 0.15 7.27
CA GLN A 105 8.23 -1.02 7.72
C GLN A 105 6.81 -0.97 7.15
N VAL A 106 6.16 -2.12 6.99
CA VAL A 106 4.83 -2.22 6.39
C VAL A 106 3.80 -2.54 7.47
N TRP A 107 2.78 -1.70 7.61
CA TRP A 107 1.67 -1.96 8.53
C TRP A 107 0.85 -3.18 8.08
N GLY A 108 0.51 -4.07 9.00
CA GLY A 108 -0.17 -5.33 8.69
C GLY A 108 0.77 -6.46 8.22
N HIS A 109 2.05 -6.17 7.94
CA HIS A 109 3.06 -7.19 7.63
C HIS A 109 4.18 -7.22 8.67
N ASP A 110 4.92 -6.11 8.82
CA ASP A 110 6.04 -5.98 9.75
C ASP A 110 5.61 -5.56 11.15
N LEU A 111 4.56 -4.72 11.21
CA LEU A 111 4.04 -4.08 12.41
C LEU A 111 2.55 -4.42 12.52
N ALA A 112 2.10 -4.85 13.71
CA ALA A 112 0.74 -5.30 13.96
C ALA A 112 0.28 -6.26 12.85
N THR A 113 1.03 -7.36 12.69
CA THR A 113 0.88 -8.27 11.54
C THR A 113 -0.54 -8.81 11.49
N HIS A 114 -1.17 -8.70 10.32
CA HIS A 114 -2.52 -9.21 10.12
C HIS A 114 -2.58 -10.71 10.45
N ASP A 115 -3.60 -11.18 11.18
CA ASP A 115 -3.54 -12.52 11.76
C ASP A 115 -3.44 -13.61 10.70
N SER A 116 -4.05 -13.45 9.52
CA SER A 116 -3.92 -14.44 8.42
C SER A 116 -2.50 -14.55 7.90
N ILE A 117 -1.73 -13.45 7.94
CA ILE A 117 -0.31 -13.45 7.59
C ILE A 117 0.48 -14.09 8.74
N ALA A 118 0.21 -13.71 9.99
CA ALA A 118 0.90 -14.22 11.17
C ALA A 118 0.71 -15.75 11.35
N ASN A 119 -0.50 -16.25 11.06
CA ASN A 119 -0.88 -17.65 11.16
C ASN A 119 -0.57 -18.48 9.90
N ASN A 120 -0.05 -17.85 8.83
CA ASN A 120 0.17 -18.47 7.51
C ASN A 120 -1.11 -19.08 6.89
N GLU A 121 -2.23 -18.37 6.96
CA GLU A 121 -3.53 -18.80 6.43
C GLU A 121 -3.77 -18.35 4.98
N ILE A 122 -2.93 -17.45 4.46
CA ILE A 122 -3.01 -17.00 3.07
C ILE A 122 -2.23 -17.91 2.12
N GLU A 123 -2.88 -18.32 1.03
CA GLU A 123 -2.26 -19.10 -0.03
C GLU A 123 -1.86 -18.21 -1.23
N PRO A 124 -0.79 -18.56 -1.97
CA PRO A 124 -0.44 -17.86 -3.20
C PRO A 124 -1.56 -17.98 -4.25
N LEU A 125 -1.91 -16.87 -4.89
CA LEU A 125 -2.80 -16.83 -6.06
C LEU A 125 -2.14 -17.51 -7.26
N PHE A 126 -0.84 -17.28 -7.43
CA PHE A 126 0.01 -17.88 -8.46
C PHE A 126 1.49 -17.64 -8.13
N GLU A 127 2.36 -18.26 -8.92
CA GLU A 127 3.81 -18.05 -8.86
C GLU A 127 4.35 -17.49 -10.18
N MET A 128 5.41 -16.70 -10.09
CA MET A 128 6.18 -16.22 -11.23
C MET A 128 7.66 -16.59 -11.07
N LYS A 129 8.39 -16.68 -12.18
CA LYS A 129 9.83 -16.93 -12.14
C LYS A 129 10.59 -15.62 -12.12
N GLN A 130 11.50 -15.44 -11.16
CA GLN A 130 12.39 -14.29 -11.07
C GLN A 130 13.60 -14.45 -12.00
N PHE A 131 14.38 -13.39 -12.17
CA PHE A 131 15.54 -13.38 -13.08
C PHE A 131 16.64 -14.37 -12.69
N ASP A 132 16.76 -14.70 -11.39
CA ASP A 132 17.70 -15.71 -10.87
C ASP A 132 17.13 -17.14 -10.94
N GLY A 133 15.88 -17.28 -11.39
CA GLY A 133 15.16 -18.52 -11.54
C GLY A 133 14.38 -18.99 -10.32
N THR A 134 14.43 -18.27 -9.20
CA THR A 134 13.63 -18.57 -8.01
C THR A 134 12.14 -18.26 -8.22
N PRO A 135 11.22 -18.97 -7.54
CA PRO A 135 9.79 -18.64 -7.60
C PRO A 135 9.47 -17.41 -6.73
N LEU A 136 8.73 -16.48 -7.30
CA LEU A 136 8.07 -15.38 -6.61
C LEU A 136 6.60 -15.75 -6.37
N LYS A 137 6.22 -15.91 -5.11
CA LYS A 137 4.83 -16.16 -4.72
C LYS A 137 4.04 -14.85 -4.68
N VAL A 138 2.88 -14.84 -5.32
CA VAL A 138 1.98 -13.69 -5.40
C VAL A 138 0.72 -13.98 -4.59
N TYR A 139 0.40 -13.10 -3.65
CA TYR A 139 -0.71 -13.22 -2.70
C TYR A 139 -1.71 -12.08 -2.90
N ASP A 140 -2.94 -12.27 -2.44
CA ASP A 140 -3.90 -11.17 -2.35
C ASP A 140 -3.47 -10.18 -1.25
N ALA A 141 -3.52 -8.87 -1.54
CA ALA A 141 -3.17 -7.82 -0.58
C ALA A 141 -4.32 -7.44 0.38
N GLN A 142 -5.48 -8.09 0.30
CA GLN A 142 -6.63 -7.83 1.17
C GLN A 142 -6.26 -7.72 2.67
N PRO A 143 -5.44 -8.60 3.27
CA PRO A 143 -5.00 -8.44 4.66
C PRO A 143 -4.31 -7.09 4.97
N LEU A 144 -3.53 -6.56 4.03
CA LEU A 144 -2.81 -5.30 4.21
C LEU A 144 -3.73 -4.09 4.03
N LEU A 145 -4.71 -4.20 3.13
CA LEU A 145 -5.77 -3.18 2.98
C LEU A 145 -6.63 -3.10 4.23
N GLU A 146 -7.02 -4.25 4.78
CA GLU A 146 -7.78 -4.35 6.02
C GLU A 146 -6.99 -3.78 7.20
N ALA A 147 -5.70 -4.11 7.31
CA ALA A 147 -4.83 -3.51 8.31
C ALA A 147 -4.76 -1.98 8.19
N GLY A 148 -4.74 -1.42 6.98
CA GLY A 148 -4.80 0.02 6.74
C GLY A 148 -6.11 0.65 7.21
N ILE A 149 -7.26 -0.01 6.96
CA ILE A 149 -8.57 0.41 7.49
C ILE A 149 -8.56 0.38 9.02
N GLU A 150 -7.96 -0.63 9.63
CA GLU A 150 -7.89 -0.73 11.09
C GLU A 150 -6.95 0.36 11.69
N LEU A 151 -5.88 0.77 10.99
CA LEU A 151 -5.03 1.85 11.50
C LEU A 151 -5.71 3.22 11.42
N PHE A 152 -6.16 3.60 10.22
CA PHE A 152 -6.68 4.94 9.95
C PHE A 152 -8.15 5.08 10.32
N GLY A 153 -8.89 3.97 10.35
CA GLY A 153 -10.34 4.00 10.41
C GLY A 153 -10.96 4.36 9.07
N THR A 154 -12.27 4.58 9.11
CA THR A 154 -13.09 5.01 7.96
C THR A 154 -13.56 6.45 8.15
N GLU A 155 -14.15 7.06 7.14
CA GLU A 155 -14.74 8.41 7.23
C GLU A 155 -15.66 8.58 8.46
N LYS A 156 -16.50 7.56 8.74
CA LYS A 156 -17.48 7.55 9.84
C LYS A 156 -16.89 7.12 11.18
N ASN A 157 -15.75 6.42 11.17
CA ASN A 157 -15.10 5.92 12.38
C ASN A 157 -13.58 6.07 12.22
N ARG A 158 -13.11 7.31 12.30
CA ARG A 158 -11.70 7.68 12.16
C ARG A 158 -10.93 7.26 13.41
N ARG A 159 -9.72 6.73 13.21
CA ARG A 159 -8.82 6.28 14.28
C ARG A 159 -7.56 7.14 14.28
N PHE A 160 -6.42 6.59 13.87
CA PHE A 160 -5.14 7.28 13.84
C PHE A 160 -4.83 7.79 12.43
N THR A 161 -5.74 8.60 11.87
CA THR A 161 -5.54 9.16 10.52
C THR A 161 -4.29 10.02 10.47
N THR A 162 -3.83 10.35 9.26
CA THR A 162 -2.89 11.44 9.07
C THR A 162 -3.48 12.77 9.55
N ALA A 163 -2.65 13.69 10.03
CA ALA A 163 -3.10 15.01 10.46
C ALA A 163 -3.73 15.79 9.29
N PRO A 164 -4.88 16.47 9.47
CA PRO A 164 -5.45 17.31 8.42
C PRO A 164 -4.46 18.40 7.95
N GLY A 165 -4.24 18.49 6.65
CA GLY A 165 -3.26 19.38 6.03
C GLY A 165 -1.80 18.86 6.07
N ALA A 166 -1.56 17.66 6.60
CA ALA A 166 -0.23 17.05 6.60
C ALA A 166 0.30 16.89 5.17
N HIS A 167 1.61 17.06 5.02
CA HIS A 167 2.31 16.75 3.77
C HIS A 167 2.75 15.31 3.84
N VAL A 168 2.09 14.44 3.08
CA VAL A 168 2.31 12.99 3.16
C VAL A 168 2.85 12.53 1.82
N ILE A 169 4.07 12.01 1.86
CA ILE A 169 4.67 11.37 0.70
C ILE A 169 3.94 10.06 0.48
N CYS A 170 3.55 9.80 -0.77
CA CYS A 170 2.86 8.59 -1.18
C CYS A 170 3.45 8.05 -2.48
N ALA A 171 3.64 6.73 -2.55
CA ALA A 171 3.60 6.03 -3.82
C ALA A 171 2.13 6.11 -4.28
N ASN A 172 1.78 6.78 -5.37
CA ASN A 172 0.38 6.90 -5.78
C ASN A 172 0.18 6.98 -7.30
N LYS A 173 -0.99 6.52 -7.73
CA LYS A 173 -1.50 6.69 -9.10
C LYS A 173 -3.02 6.76 -9.06
N SER A 174 -3.62 7.48 -10.00
CA SER A 174 -5.08 7.54 -10.13
C SER A 174 -5.52 7.69 -11.58
N THR A 175 -6.80 7.45 -11.82
CA THR A 175 -7.45 7.75 -13.09
C THR A 175 -8.87 8.24 -12.84
N THR A 176 -9.35 9.14 -13.69
CA THR A 176 -10.70 9.71 -13.61
C THR A 176 -11.36 9.62 -14.97
N SER A 177 -12.64 9.24 -15.01
CA SER A 177 -13.39 9.18 -16.26
C SER A 177 -14.88 9.45 -16.04
N TYR A 178 -15.53 9.94 -17.09
CA TYR A 178 -16.98 10.14 -17.16
C TYR A 178 -17.67 8.97 -17.85
N ARG A 179 -18.85 8.55 -17.36
CA ARG A 179 -19.79 7.69 -18.10
C ARG A 179 -20.95 8.53 -18.66
N PRO A 180 -21.14 8.59 -19.99
CA PRO A 180 -22.22 9.36 -20.60
C PRO A 180 -23.62 8.94 -20.13
N LYS A 181 -24.53 9.91 -20.01
CA LYS A 181 -25.95 9.64 -19.71
C LYS A 181 -26.63 8.94 -20.88
N GLU A 182 -26.28 9.32 -22.11
CA GLU A 182 -26.87 8.75 -23.30
C GLU A 182 -26.27 7.38 -23.61
N ASN A 183 -27.11 6.45 -24.06
CA ASN A 183 -26.65 5.18 -24.60
C ASN A 183 -26.10 5.40 -26.02
N ARG A 184 -24.84 5.80 -26.12
CA ARG A 184 -24.10 6.05 -27.36
C ARG A 184 -22.69 5.46 -27.27
N HIS A 185 -22.00 5.43 -28.40
CA HIS A 185 -20.56 5.11 -28.40
C HIS A 185 -19.78 6.08 -27.49
N LEU A 186 -18.86 5.51 -26.72
CA LEU A 186 -17.93 6.25 -25.88
C LEU A 186 -17.00 7.10 -26.74
N LYS A 187 -16.78 8.35 -26.32
CA LYS A 187 -15.75 9.23 -26.86
C LYS A 187 -14.42 8.98 -26.14
N GLU A 188 -13.36 9.56 -26.68
CA GLU A 188 -12.05 9.56 -26.02
C GLU A 188 -12.16 10.12 -24.59
N GLY A 189 -11.57 9.41 -23.62
CA GLY A 189 -11.65 9.76 -22.20
C GLY A 189 -12.96 9.40 -21.49
N GLU A 190 -13.93 8.79 -22.18
CA GLU A 190 -15.15 8.24 -21.56
C GLU A 190 -15.02 6.73 -21.32
N ALA A 191 -15.67 6.23 -20.27
CA ALA A 191 -15.60 4.83 -19.87
C ALA A 191 -16.90 4.36 -19.22
N TYR A 192 -17.07 3.04 -19.13
CA TYR A 192 -18.09 2.41 -18.30
C TYR A 192 -17.62 2.26 -16.85
N GLY A 193 -16.31 2.02 -16.64
CA GLY A 193 -15.73 1.88 -15.31
C GLY A 193 -14.31 2.42 -15.20
N VAL A 194 -13.85 2.55 -13.96
CA VAL A 194 -12.49 2.91 -13.59
C VAL A 194 -11.94 1.86 -12.63
N TRP A 195 -10.62 1.64 -12.65
CA TRP A 195 -9.95 0.67 -11.80
C TRP A 195 -8.54 1.12 -11.41
N SER A 196 -8.04 0.59 -10.31
CA SER A 196 -6.66 0.80 -9.84
C SER A 196 -6.10 -0.46 -9.18
N PHE A 197 -4.78 -0.59 -9.17
CA PHE A 197 -3.99 -1.69 -8.60
C PHE A 197 -2.93 -1.15 -7.66
N ILE A 198 -2.66 -1.92 -6.61
CA ILE A 198 -1.44 -1.79 -5.84
C ILE A 198 -0.78 -3.16 -5.72
N ALA A 199 0.53 -3.20 -5.91
CA ALA A 199 1.36 -4.32 -5.52
C ALA A 199 2.49 -3.87 -4.59
N LEU A 200 2.79 -4.69 -3.58
CA LEU A 200 3.94 -4.53 -2.69
C LEU A 200 4.77 -5.80 -2.72
N SER A 201 6.02 -5.68 -3.17
CA SER A 201 6.97 -6.78 -3.28
C SER A 201 8.08 -6.63 -2.25
N LEU A 202 8.14 -7.58 -1.32
CA LEU A 202 9.09 -7.55 -0.22
C LEU A 202 10.41 -8.15 -0.66
N SER A 203 11.51 -7.41 -0.50
CA SER A 203 12.83 -7.92 -0.85
C SER A 203 13.22 -9.09 0.05
N ASN A 204 14.01 -10.04 -0.45
CA ASN A 204 14.60 -11.09 0.37
C ASN A 204 15.81 -10.63 1.21
N ASP A 205 16.33 -9.42 0.98
CA ASP A 205 17.42 -8.79 1.73
C ASP A 205 17.08 -7.33 2.07
N ARG A 206 16.07 -7.14 2.93
CA ARG A 206 15.56 -5.82 3.35
C ARG A 206 16.53 -5.01 4.22
N ASP A 207 17.71 -5.56 4.54
CA ASP A 207 18.80 -4.82 5.17
C ASP A 207 19.63 -4.03 4.13
N HIS A 208 19.56 -4.40 2.84
CA HIS A 208 20.35 -3.79 1.76
C HIS A 208 19.52 -3.36 0.53
N CYS A 209 18.32 -3.92 0.37
CA CYS A 209 17.43 -3.65 -0.76
C CYS A 209 16.12 -3.04 -0.26
N ALA A 210 15.50 -2.23 -1.11
CA ALA A 210 14.16 -1.73 -0.86
C ALA A 210 13.11 -2.74 -1.30
N ASP A 211 11.98 -2.75 -0.60
CA ASP A 211 10.73 -3.28 -1.10
C ASP A 211 10.22 -2.36 -2.23
N LEU A 212 9.44 -2.93 -3.15
CA LEU A 212 8.93 -2.24 -4.34
C LEU A 212 7.42 -2.09 -4.26
N PHE A 213 6.93 -0.88 -4.52
CA PHE A 213 5.53 -0.65 -4.85
C PHE A 213 5.37 -0.62 -6.38
N ILE A 214 4.27 -1.19 -6.88
CA ILE A 214 3.82 -1.00 -8.26
C ILE A 214 2.36 -0.58 -8.24
N GLU A 215 2.09 0.57 -8.81
CA GLU A 215 0.76 1.14 -8.96
C GLU A 215 0.32 1.12 -10.42
N ASP A 216 -0.92 0.71 -10.65
CA ASP A 216 -1.55 0.87 -11.95
C ASP A 216 -2.96 1.41 -11.83
N ALA A 217 -3.43 2.10 -12.87
CA ALA A 217 -4.79 2.62 -12.92
C ALA A 217 -5.23 2.76 -14.38
N GLY A 218 -6.50 2.47 -14.64
CA GLY A 218 -7.00 2.48 -16.01
C GLY A 218 -8.51 2.55 -16.13
N LEU A 219 -8.93 2.61 -17.40
CA LEU A 219 -10.33 2.74 -17.79
C LEU A 219 -10.88 1.40 -18.27
N TRP A 220 -12.18 1.19 -18.07
CA TRP A 220 -12.92 0.08 -18.63
C TRP A 220 -13.93 0.57 -19.67
N THR A 221 -13.67 0.26 -20.94
CA THR A 221 -14.44 0.79 -22.08
C THR A 221 -15.24 -0.28 -22.83
N LYS A 222 -15.19 -1.56 -22.39
CA LYS A 222 -15.79 -2.66 -23.14
C LYS A 222 -17.31 -2.78 -22.95
N ASN A 223 -17.80 -2.72 -21.72
CA ASN A 223 -19.22 -2.85 -21.37
C ASN A 223 -19.47 -2.37 -19.93
N ASP A 224 -20.73 -2.38 -19.49
CA ASP A 224 -21.12 -2.02 -18.12
C ASP A 224 -21.35 -3.23 -17.20
N ASN A 225 -20.78 -4.40 -17.55
CA ASN A 225 -20.87 -5.59 -16.74
C ASN A 225 -19.72 -5.63 -15.70
N PRO A 226 -20.01 -5.54 -14.38
CA PRO A 226 -18.98 -5.55 -13.36
C PRO A 226 -18.18 -6.86 -13.32
N GLU A 227 -18.79 -8.00 -13.66
CA GLU A 227 -18.10 -9.30 -13.65
C GLU A 227 -17.06 -9.42 -14.76
N ASP A 228 -17.30 -8.80 -15.93
CA ASP A 228 -16.33 -8.79 -17.02
C ASP A 228 -15.11 -7.94 -16.68
N LEU A 229 -15.34 -6.78 -16.02
CA LEU A 229 -14.27 -5.95 -15.48
C LEU A 229 -13.50 -6.72 -14.40
N LYS A 230 -14.17 -7.33 -13.43
CA LYS A 230 -13.52 -8.15 -12.40
C LYS A 230 -12.64 -9.23 -13.01
N LYS A 231 -13.15 -9.99 -13.98
CA LYS A 231 -12.39 -11.03 -14.69
C LYS A 231 -11.16 -10.46 -15.39
N PHE A 232 -11.28 -9.31 -16.05
CA PHE A 232 -10.13 -8.63 -16.63
C PHE A 232 -9.06 -8.29 -15.58
N LEU A 233 -9.46 -7.78 -14.41
CA LEU A 233 -8.53 -7.43 -13.33
C LEU A 233 -7.86 -8.67 -12.74
N GLU A 234 -8.60 -9.75 -12.54
CA GLU A 234 -8.05 -11.04 -12.11
C GLU A 234 -6.93 -11.53 -13.06
N ASP A 235 -7.14 -11.40 -14.36
CA ASP A 235 -6.11 -11.72 -15.37
C ASP A 235 -4.95 -10.69 -15.36
N HIS A 236 -5.26 -9.40 -15.16
CA HIS A 236 -4.28 -8.29 -15.15
C HIS A 236 -3.28 -8.38 -13.98
N ARG A 237 -3.62 -9.07 -12.88
CA ARG A 237 -2.68 -9.35 -11.77
C ARG A 237 -1.35 -9.92 -12.27
N LYS A 238 -1.37 -10.75 -13.30
CA LYS A 238 -0.16 -11.35 -13.89
C LYS A 238 0.73 -10.32 -14.57
N ALA A 239 0.14 -9.32 -15.23
CA ALA A 239 0.89 -8.24 -15.86
C ALA A 239 1.56 -7.32 -14.81
N VAL A 240 0.83 -7.01 -13.74
CA VAL A 240 1.38 -6.26 -12.59
C VAL A 240 2.53 -7.04 -11.95
N ALA A 241 2.35 -8.33 -11.64
CA ALA A 241 3.40 -9.17 -11.08
C ALA A 241 4.59 -9.38 -12.05
N TRP A 242 4.35 -9.39 -13.37
CA TRP A 242 5.43 -9.42 -14.35
C TRP A 242 6.30 -8.17 -14.27
N SER A 243 5.68 -6.98 -14.16
CA SER A 243 6.43 -5.73 -14.03
C SER A 243 7.35 -5.71 -12.79
N VAL A 244 6.93 -6.33 -11.68
CA VAL A 244 7.77 -6.54 -10.48
C VAL A 244 9.01 -7.36 -10.83
N THR A 245 8.86 -8.47 -11.56
CA THR A 245 10.00 -9.32 -11.91
C THR A 245 10.99 -8.63 -12.86
N GLU A 246 10.52 -7.77 -13.77
CA GLU A 246 11.40 -6.96 -14.63
C GLU A 246 12.09 -5.84 -13.83
N CYS A 247 11.39 -5.16 -12.92
CA CYS A 247 12.00 -4.16 -12.04
C CYS A 247 13.08 -4.79 -11.13
N GLY A 248 12.81 -5.97 -10.59
CA GLY A 248 13.77 -6.77 -9.83
C GLY A 248 14.98 -7.17 -10.66
N ARG A 249 14.79 -7.55 -11.92
CA ARG A 249 15.89 -7.83 -12.87
C ARG A 249 16.76 -6.61 -13.10
N ASP A 250 16.17 -5.45 -13.38
CA ASP A 250 16.91 -4.23 -13.69
C ASP A 250 17.73 -3.75 -12.48
N SER A 251 17.15 -3.86 -11.28
CA SER A 251 17.81 -3.44 -10.03
C SER A 251 18.60 -4.55 -9.34
N HIS A 252 18.62 -5.76 -9.91
CA HIS A 252 19.24 -6.97 -9.34
C HIS A 252 18.72 -7.32 -7.93
N VAL A 253 17.42 -7.14 -7.69
CA VAL A 253 16.73 -7.43 -6.42
C VAL A 253 15.81 -8.62 -6.59
N VAL A 254 15.96 -9.61 -5.71
CA VAL A 254 15.06 -10.76 -5.61
C VAL A 254 14.05 -10.49 -4.50
N PHE A 255 12.78 -10.77 -4.77
CA PHE A 255 11.69 -10.58 -3.84
C PHE A 255 11.30 -11.93 -3.20
N GLU A 256 10.97 -11.91 -1.92
CA GLU A 256 10.49 -13.08 -1.19
C GLU A 256 9.02 -13.36 -1.53
N ARG A 257 8.20 -12.32 -1.59
CA ARG A 257 6.76 -12.39 -1.86
C ARG A 257 6.23 -11.08 -2.41
N THR A 258 5.12 -11.16 -3.12
CA THR A 258 4.35 -9.99 -3.58
C THR A 258 2.91 -10.07 -3.09
N TYR A 259 2.40 -8.98 -2.55
CA TYR A 259 0.97 -8.77 -2.30
C TYR A 259 0.39 -7.92 -3.42
N VAL A 260 -0.73 -8.32 -4.02
CA VAL A 260 -1.41 -7.55 -5.07
C VAL A 260 -2.91 -7.46 -4.82
N SER A 261 -3.49 -6.27 -4.98
CA SER A 261 -4.93 -6.09 -4.96
C SER A 261 -5.35 -4.94 -5.88
N PHE A 262 -6.65 -4.83 -6.11
CA PHE A 262 -7.26 -3.84 -6.98
C PHE A 262 -8.60 -3.34 -6.42
N ALA A 263 -8.99 -2.13 -6.83
CA ALA A 263 -10.34 -1.62 -6.64
C ALA A 263 -10.90 -1.17 -7.99
N TYR A 264 -12.22 -1.29 -8.17
CA TYR A 264 -12.88 -0.90 -9.40
C TYR A 264 -14.33 -0.53 -9.17
N VAL A 265 -14.90 0.24 -10.10
CA VAL A 265 -16.33 0.54 -10.13
C VAL A 265 -16.81 0.68 -11.57
N ILE A 266 -18.00 0.14 -11.85
CA ILE A 266 -18.79 0.51 -13.02
C ILE A 266 -19.63 1.71 -12.61
N MET A 267 -19.35 2.88 -13.19
CA MET A 267 -20.06 4.13 -12.92
C MET A 267 -21.50 4.01 -13.44
N LYS A 268 -22.48 4.70 -12.86
CA LYS A 268 -23.81 4.82 -13.47
C LYS A 268 -23.78 5.83 -14.63
N PRO A 269 -24.72 5.75 -15.60
CA PRO A 269 -24.84 6.77 -16.64
C PRO A 269 -24.99 8.16 -16.02
N GLY A 270 -24.13 9.09 -16.41
CA GLY A 270 -24.09 10.42 -15.81
C GLY A 270 -23.20 10.58 -14.58
N GLU A 271 -22.44 9.56 -14.18
CA GLU A 271 -21.46 9.67 -13.09
C GLU A 271 -20.04 9.87 -13.61
N ILE A 272 -19.21 10.51 -12.79
CA ILE A 272 -17.75 10.53 -12.89
C ILE A 272 -17.20 9.60 -11.84
N GLY A 273 -16.28 8.73 -12.23
CA GLY A 273 -15.56 7.81 -11.36
C GLY A 273 -14.10 8.17 -11.28
N ASN A 274 -13.53 7.99 -10.09
CA ASN A 274 -12.09 8.03 -9.83
C ASN A 274 -11.65 6.69 -9.21
N ALA A 275 -10.51 6.17 -9.65
CA ALA A 275 -9.84 5.07 -8.98
C ALA A 275 -8.46 5.54 -8.50
N LEU A 276 -8.16 5.29 -7.23
CA LEU A 276 -6.95 5.72 -6.55
C LEU A 276 -6.26 4.52 -5.92
N THR A 277 -4.97 4.42 -6.18
CA THR A 277 -4.04 3.56 -5.44
C THR A 277 -3.01 4.46 -4.75
N CYS A 278 -2.74 4.17 -3.47
CA CYS A 278 -1.66 4.84 -2.78
C CYS A 278 -1.03 3.99 -1.65
N GLY A 279 0.27 4.15 -1.47
CA GLY A 279 1.06 3.70 -0.35
C GLY A 279 1.65 4.89 0.42
N PRO A 280 0.92 5.50 1.38
CA PRO A 280 1.45 6.59 2.19
C PRO A 280 2.61 6.15 3.07
N TYR A 281 3.63 7.01 3.19
CA TYR A 281 4.75 6.87 4.11
C TYR A 281 4.53 7.76 5.33
N ILE A 282 4.28 7.14 6.48
CA ILE A 282 3.87 7.85 7.69
C ILE A 282 4.77 7.57 8.90
N THR A 283 4.60 8.38 9.93
CA THR A 283 5.01 8.10 11.30
C THR A 283 3.75 7.88 12.14
N LEU A 284 3.76 6.90 13.04
CA LEU A 284 2.58 6.49 13.80
C LEU A 284 2.24 7.48 14.89
N ALA A 285 0.96 7.79 15.10
CA ALA A 285 0.48 8.53 16.26
C ALA A 285 1.03 7.92 17.56
N ARG A 286 1.34 8.73 18.59
CA ARG A 286 1.91 8.19 19.84
C ARG A 286 0.97 7.18 20.50
N ASP A 287 -0.33 7.46 20.48
CA ASP A 287 -1.34 6.56 21.05
C ASP A 287 -1.56 5.31 20.22
N ALA A 288 -1.06 5.24 18.97
CA ALA A 288 -1.09 4.01 18.17
C ALA A 288 0.03 3.03 18.56
N VAL A 289 0.99 3.48 19.37
CA VAL A 289 2.12 2.68 19.84
C VAL A 289 1.78 2.08 21.20
N PRO A 290 1.90 0.74 21.37
CA PRO A 290 1.74 0.07 22.65
C PRO A 290 2.57 0.67 23.78
N CYS A 291 2.14 0.46 25.02
CA CYS A 291 2.88 0.94 26.20
C CYS A 291 4.28 0.32 26.33
N GLU A 292 4.48 -0.89 25.78
CA GLU A 292 5.78 -1.56 25.69
C GLU A 292 6.74 -0.88 24.68
N GLY A 293 6.23 0.04 23.86
CA GLY A 293 6.97 0.86 22.92
C GLY A 293 6.97 0.31 21.49
N PHE A 294 7.44 1.13 20.53
CA PHE A 294 7.32 0.87 19.09
C PHE A 294 7.77 -0.52 18.63
N SER A 295 8.85 -1.06 19.23
CA SER A 295 9.36 -2.38 18.85
C SER A 295 8.44 -3.55 19.19
N SER A 296 7.46 -3.39 20.08
CA SER A 296 6.49 -4.45 20.38
C SER A 296 5.52 -4.69 19.22
N LEU A 297 5.27 -3.69 18.39
CA LEU A 297 4.45 -3.82 17.17
C LEU A 297 4.99 -4.90 16.23
N ASN A 298 6.29 -5.19 16.26
CA ASN A 298 6.89 -6.29 15.47
C ASN A 298 6.58 -7.70 15.99
N ARG A 299 5.92 -7.81 17.15
CA ARG A 299 5.69 -9.08 17.85
C ARG A 299 4.22 -9.36 18.12
N ILE A 300 3.34 -8.38 17.87
CA ILE A 300 1.91 -8.53 18.08
C ILE A 300 1.17 -8.65 16.76
N SER A 301 0.05 -9.37 16.77
CA SER A 301 -0.88 -9.39 15.65
C SER A 301 -1.73 -8.12 15.59
N LEU A 302 -2.46 -7.96 14.49
CA LEU A 302 -3.42 -6.88 14.34
C LEU A 302 -4.54 -6.98 15.37
N SER A 303 -5.01 -8.18 15.70
CA SER A 303 -6.06 -8.39 16.71
C SER A 303 -5.59 -8.03 18.13
N GLU A 304 -4.37 -8.39 18.50
CA GLU A 304 -3.76 -7.99 19.77
C GLU A 304 -3.60 -6.46 19.86
N TRP A 305 -3.17 -5.82 18.76
CA TRP A 305 -3.11 -4.36 18.70
C TRP A 305 -4.49 -3.72 18.87
N LEU A 306 -5.53 -4.25 18.20
CA LEU A 306 -6.91 -3.75 18.36
C LEU A 306 -7.41 -3.87 19.80
N GLU A 307 -7.10 -4.98 20.48
CA GLU A 307 -7.45 -5.18 21.88
C GLU A 307 -6.76 -4.16 22.79
N GLU A 308 -5.46 -3.93 22.61
CA GLU A 308 -4.71 -2.93 23.38
C GLU A 308 -5.24 -1.50 23.15
N MET A 309 -5.60 -1.17 21.91
CA MET A 309 -6.22 0.10 21.54
C MET A 309 -7.70 0.22 21.96
N LYS A 310 -8.31 -0.88 22.44
CA LYS A 310 -9.74 -0.99 22.78
C LYS A 310 -10.64 -0.67 21.60
N PHE A 311 -10.26 -1.11 20.41
CA PHE A 311 -11.02 -0.93 19.18
C PHE A 311 -11.78 -2.20 18.79
N GLN A 312 -13.01 -2.03 18.32
CA GLN A 312 -13.73 -3.09 17.61
C GLN A 312 -13.27 -3.10 16.16
N SER A 313 -12.95 -4.29 15.62
CA SER A 313 -12.58 -4.43 14.21
C SER A 313 -13.65 -3.83 13.28
N LEU A 314 -13.19 -3.03 12.33
CA LEU A 314 -13.99 -2.40 11.27
C LEU A 314 -14.16 -3.33 10.07
N THR A 315 -13.19 -4.21 9.82
CA THR A 315 -13.20 -5.14 8.68
C THR A 315 -13.87 -6.46 9.02
N GLY A 316 -14.05 -6.76 10.31
CA GLY A 316 -14.72 -7.96 10.79
C GLY A 316 -13.86 -9.22 10.67
N TYR A 317 -12.55 -9.08 10.48
CA TYR A 317 -11.61 -10.17 10.18
C TYR A 317 -11.42 -11.21 11.34
N ASN A 318 -12.18 -11.12 12.44
CA ASN A 318 -12.19 -12.09 13.54
C ASN A 318 -13.62 -12.53 13.93
N LYS A 319 -14.51 -12.73 12.95
CA LYS A 319 -15.82 -13.38 13.17
C LYS A 319 -15.86 -14.79 12.62
#